data_AF-A0A1Y1QC58-F1
#
_entry.id   AF-A0A1Y1QC58-F1
#
_cell.length_a   1.000
_cell.length_b   1.000
_cell.length_c   1.000
_cell.angle_alpha   90.00
_cell.angle_beta   90.00
_cell.angle_gamma   90.00
#
_symmetry.space_group_name_H-M   'P 1'
#
loop_
_entity.id
_entity.type
_entity.pdbx_description
1 polymer ?
#
loop_
_entity_poly.entity_id
_entity_poly.type
_entity_poly.pdbx_seq_one_letter_code
_entity_poly.pdbx_strand_id
1 'polypeptide(L)' 'MLLANRADGTLLIAANNRSSKQDVRTAIDCLEKSHGKILGLVQNMVPNKASNTTSYYTDGRSMIAHA' A
#
# COMPACT_ATOMS: atom_id res chain seq x y z
N MET A 1 -10.05 -0.43 18.10
CA MET A 1 -8.94 0.52 17.81
C MET A 1 -9.28 1.87 18.41
N LEU A 2 -8.36 2.49 19.17
CA LEU A 2 -8.61 3.76 19.87
C LEU A 2 -8.19 5.01 19.08
N LEU A 3 -7.34 4.84 18.06
CA LEU A 3 -6.79 5.93 17.26
C LEU A 3 -7.53 6.12 15.93
N ALA A 4 -7.95 5.03 15.29
CA ALA A 4 -8.57 5.05 13.97
C ALA A 4 -9.90 5.82 13.91
N ASN A 5 -10.64 5.88 15.02
CA ASN A 5 -11.90 6.64 15.15
C ASN A 5 -11.69 8.12 15.51
N ARG A 6 -10.46 8.52 15.85
CA ARG A 6 -10.06 9.90 16.14
C ARG A 6 -9.22 10.51 15.02
N ALA A 7 -8.88 9.72 14.00
CA ALA A 7 -8.17 10.17 12.83
C ALA A 7 -9.16 10.41 11.67
N ASP A 8 -8.83 11.37 10.79
CA ASP A 8 -9.63 11.67 9.59
C ASP A 8 -9.59 10.57 8.53
N GLY A 9 -8.71 9.58 8.71
CA GLY A 9 -8.62 8.41 7.89
C GLY A 9 -7.46 7.50 8.27
N THR A 10 -7.57 6.23 7.87
CA THR A 10 -6.59 5.18 8.11
C THR A 10 -6.18 4.55 6.78
N LEU A 11 -4.87 4.37 6.59
CA LEU A 11 -4.31 3.63 5.47
C LEU A 11 -3.88 2.24 5.96
N LEU A 12 -4.39 1.18 5.34
CA LEU A 12 -4.04 -0.19 5.71
C LEU A 12 -2.85 -0.67 4.88
N ILE A 13 -1.75 -1.03 5.54
CA ILE A 13 -0.55 -1.56 4.87
C ILE A 13 -0.56 -3.08 4.95
N ALA A 14 -0.62 -3.76 3.81
CA ALA A 14 -0.52 -5.22 3.70
C ALA A 14 0.86 -5.59 3.15
N ALA A 15 1.64 -6.33 3.93
CA ALA A 15 2.95 -6.80 3.48
C ALA A 15 2.78 -7.98 2.51
N ASN A 16 3.25 -7.81 1.28
CA ASN A 16 3.18 -8.84 0.27
C ASN A 16 3.92 -10.09 0.72
N ASN A 17 3.32 -11.25 0.46
CA ASN A 17 3.84 -12.56 0.87
C ASN A 17 3.99 -12.77 2.40
N ARG A 18 3.46 -11.87 3.23
CA ARG A 18 3.45 -12.00 4.69
C ARG A 18 2.06 -11.85 5.31
N SER A 19 1.18 -11.10 4.65
CA SER A 19 -0.22 -10.95 5.05
C SER A 19 -1.10 -11.84 4.15
N SER A 20 -1.93 -12.68 4.75
CA SER A 20 -2.92 -13.44 3.99
C SER A 20 -4.14 -12.57 3.65
N LYS A 21 -4.93 -13.01 2.65
CA LYS A 21 -6.20 -12.36 2.32
C LYS A 21 -7.16 -12.33 3.52
N GLN A 22 -7.13 -13.37 4.35
CA GLN A 22 -7.99 -13.46 5.52
C GLN A 22 -7.56 -12.47 6.61
N ASP A 23 -6.26 -12.27 6.82
CA ASP A 23 -5.74 -11.29 7.79
C ASP A 23 -6.16 -9.86 7.39
N VAL A 24 -6.03 -9.54 6.10
CA VAL A 24 -6.42 -8.24 5.56
C VAL A 24 -7.93 -7.99 5.74
N ARG A 25 -8.77 -8.99 5.44
CA ARG A 25 -10.23 -8.89 5.66
C ARG A 25 -10.57 -8.71 7.14
N THR A 26 -9.93 -9.49 8.00
CA THR A 26 -10.15 -9.41 9.45
C THR A 26 -9.76 -8.03 9.98
N ALA A 27 -8.66 -7.44 9.47
CA ALA A 27 -8.25 -6.09 9.82
C ALA A 27 -9.25 -5.02 9.34
N ILE A 28 -9.79 -5.17 8.12
CA ILE A 28 -10.86 -4.30 7.59
C ILE A 28 -12.10 -4.38 8.48
N ASP A 29 -12.59 -5.58 8.79
CA ASP A 29 -13.76 -5.77 9.65
C ASP A 29 -13.54 -5.12 11.04
N CYS A 30 -12.33 -5.22 11.59
CA CYS A 30 -11.99 -4.58 12.86
C CYS A 30 -11.97 -3.04 12.77
N LEU A 31 -11.49 -2.48 11.66
CA LEU A 31 -11.46 -1.04 11.40
C LEU A 31 -12.88 -0.50 11.24
N GLU A 32 -13.71 -1.18 10.45
CA GLU A 32 -15.12 -0.80 10.22
C GLU A 32 -15.94 -0.86 11.50
N LYS A 33 -15.80 -1.93 12.30
CA LYS A 33 -16.45 -2.03 13.64
C LYS A 33 -16.02 -0.94 14.61
N SER A 34 -14.82 -0.39 14.42
CA SER A 34 -14.34 0.74 15.21
C SER A 34 -14.79 2.10 14.68
N HIS A 35 -15.59 2.15 13.61
CA HIS A 35 -15.97 3.36 12.89
C HIS A 35 -14.76 4.16 12.36
N GLY A 36 -13.63 3.49 12.12
CA GLY A 36 -12.47 4.10 11.48
C GLY A 36 -12.71 4.24 9.99
N LYS A 37 -12.43 5.42 9.43
CA LYS A 37 -12.53 5.65 7.98
C LYS A 37 -11.31 5.05 7.27
N ILE A 38 -11.53 4.04 6.43
CA ILE A 38 -10.45 3.45 5.63
C ILE A 38 -10.29 4.29 4.35
N LEU A 39 -9.11 4.88 4.16
CA LEU A 39 -8.78 5.65 2.96
C LEU A 39 -8.38 4.76 1.80
N GLY A 40 -7.77 3.62 2.10
CA GLY A 40 -7.31 2.66 1.11
C GLY A 40 -6.39 1.62 1.70
N LEU A 41 -5.90 0.74 0.81
CA LEU A 41 -4.95 -0.30 1.12
C LEU A 41 -3.69 -0.11 0.27
N VAL A 42 -2.53 -0.24 0.91
CA VAL A 42 -1.22 -0.24 0.26
C VAL A 42 -0.60 -1.61 0.39
N GLN A 43 -0.27 -2.21 -0.75
CA GLN A 43 0.52 -3.42 -0.78
C GLN A 43 2.00 -3.05 -0.73
N ASN A 44 2.69 -3.43 0.34
CA ASN A 44 4.10 -3.18 0.53
C ASN A 44 4.94 -4.42 0.18
N MET A 45 6.23 -4.26 -0.12
CA MET A 45 7.15 -5.37 -0.46
C MET A 45 6.72 -6.16 -1.70
N VAL A 46 6.04 -5.51 -2.65
CA VAL A 46 5.70 -6.14 -3.93
C VAL A 46 7.00 -6.47 -4.66
N PRO A 47 7.25 -7.74 -5.04
CA PRO A 47 8.48 -8.12 -5.70
C PRO A 47 8.55 -7.40 -7.05
N ASN A 48 9.74 -6.93 -7.37
CA ASN A 48 10.02 -6.41 -8.69
C ASN A 48 9.95 -7.57 -9.69
N LYS A 49 8.86 -7.66 -10.46
CA LYS A 49 8.77 -8.66 -11.53
C LYS A 49 9.82 -8.28 -12.57
N ALA A 50 10.77 -9.17 -12.84
CA ALA A 50 11.82 -9.03 -13.85
C ALA A 50 11.27 -9.07 -15.30
N SER A 51 10.17 -8.38 -15.57
CA SER A 51 9.53 -8.24 -16.87
C SER A 51 9.30 -6.75 -17.13
N ASN A 52 10.35 -6.11 -17.64
CA ASN A 52 10.44 -4.85 -18.41
C ASN A 52 9.59 -3.61 -18.05
N THR A 53 8.89 -3.60 -16.91
CA THR A 53 8.09 -2.45 -16.47
C THR A 53 8.31 -2.25 -14.98
N THR A 54 9.57 -1.99 -14.66
CA THR A 54 10.00 -1.45 -13.39
C THR A 54 9.43 -0.04 -13.23
N SER A 55 8.93 0.31 -12.04
CA SER A 55 8.60 1.70 -11.68
C SER A 55 9.89 2.51 -11.61
N TYR A 56 10.41 2.92 -12.77
CA TYR A 56 11.58 3.77 -12.87
C TYR A 56 11.18 5.21 -12.57
N TYR A 57 11.93 5.85 -11.68
CA TYR A 57 11.92 7.30 -11.57
C TYR A 57 12.76 7.86 -12.73
N THR A 58 12.13 8.58 -13.66
CA THR A 58 12.82 9.32 -14.71
C THR A 58 12.75 10.81 -14.36
N ASP A 59 13.88 11.37 -13.95
CA ASP A 59 14.02 12.81 -13.65
C ASP A 59 14.30 13.66 -14.91
N GLY A 60 14.13 13.08 -16.10
CA GLY A 60 14.41 13.69 -17.39
C GLY A 60 15.90 13.78 -17.76
N ARG A 61 16.85 13.56 -16.83
CA ARG A 61 18.29 13.66 -17.12
C ARG A 61 18.84 12.47 -17.90
N SER A 62 18.21 11.30 -17.78
CA SER A 62 18.54 10.10 -18.56
C SER A 62 18.42 10.32 -20.08
N MET A 63 17.58 11.27 -20.52
CA MET A 63 17.40 11.60 -21.96
C MET A 63 18.57 12.37 -22.57
N ILE A 64 19.43 13.01 -21.76
CA ILE A 64 20.52 13.87 -22.23
C ILE A 64 21.78 13.04 -22.57
N ALA A 65 21.92 11.84 -22.00
CA ALA A 65 23.09 10.99 -22.19
C ALA A 65 23.12 10.21 -23.53
N HIS A 66 22.05 10.30 -24.32
CA HIS A 66 21.91 9.59 -25.61
C HIS A 66 21.68 10.52 -26.81
N ALA A 67 22.02 11.81 -26.68
CA ALA A 67 21.95 12.82 -27.76
C ALA A 67 23.33 13.11 -28.37
#